data_AF-A0AAC9HU69-F1
#
_entry.id   AF-A0AAC9HU69-F1
#
_cell.length_a   1.000
_cell.length_b   1.000
_cell.length_c   1.000
_cell.angle_alpha   90.00
_cell.angle_beta   90.00
_cell.angle_gamma   90.00
#
_symmetry.space_group_name_H-M   'P 1'
#
loop_
_entity.id
_entity.type
_entity.pdbx_description
1 polymer ?
#
loop_
_entity_poly.entity_id
_entity_poly.type
_entity_poly.pdbx_seq_one_letter_code
_entity_poly.pdbx_strand_id
1 'polypeptide(L)'
;MIPGWHGDPQLFWEPVVRTRSALSDRHAAAPPRPAAGTEITAFCGAILTVNTDAARCDQTRPQVTCPTCADHAWALRGNPAREPQNERSRTERTPPIRKR
;
A
#
# COMPACT_ATOMS: atom_id res chain seq x y z
N MET A 1 -6.44 22.65 4.20
CA MET A 1 -5.34 22.01 4.97
C MET A 1 -6.01 21.03 5.93
N ILE A 2 -5.83 19.72 5.76
CA ILE A 2 -6.52 18.72 6.60
C ILE A 2 -5.82 18.70 7.97
N PRO A 3 -6.49 19.06 9.07
CA PRO A 3 -5.90 19.00 10.41
C PRO A 3 -5.56 17.54 10.75
N GLY A 4 -4.33 17.29 11.21
CA GLY A 4 -3.89 15.95 11.65
C GLY A 4 -2.97 15.18 10.70
N TRP A 5 -2.65 15.72 9.52
CA TRP A 5 -1.59 15.14 8.67
C TRP A 5 -0.20 15.60 9.12
N HIS A 6 0.19 15.20 10.34
CA HIS A 6 1.60 15.14 10.70
C HIS A 6 2.13 13.87 10.03
N GLY A 7 3.12 13.99 9.14
CA GLY A 7 3.75 12.85 8.51
C GLY A 7 4.02 11.78 9.56
N ASP A 8 3.31 10.66 9.46
CA ASP A 8 3.25 9.65 10.50
C ASP A 8 4.70 9.25 10.85
N PRO A 9 5.21 9.55 12.07
CA PRO A 9 6.60 9.25 12.42
C PRO A 9 6.89 7.74 12.47
N GLN A 10 5.89 6.92 12.17
CA GLN A 10 5.91 5.46 12.28
C GLN A 10 6.28 4.74 10.97
N LEU A 11 6.38 5.43 9.83
CA LEU A 11 6.75 4.81 8.57
C LEU A 11 7.31 5.81 7.56
N PHE A 12 8.15 5.32 6.66
CA PHE A 12 8.59 6.06 5.48
C PHE A 12 8.12 5.37 4.21
N TRP A 13 7.99 6.15 3.13
CA TRP A 13 7.51 5.69 1.84
C TRP A 13 8.63 5.69 0.79
N GLU A 14 8.70 4.61 0.01
CA GLU A 14 9.64 4.43 -1.12
C GLU A 14 8.87 4.15 -2.41
N PRO A 15 9.12 4.92 -3.49
CA PRO A 15 8.58 4.63 -4.80
C PRO A 15 9.35 3.50 -5.49
N VAL A 16 8.63 2.64 -6.20
CA VAL A 16 9.15 1.55 -7.01
C VAL A 16 8.59 1.72 -8.41
N VAL A 17 9.49 1.82 -9.39
CA VAL A 17 9.11 1.95 -10.79
C VAL A 17 8.43 0.67 -11.26
N ARG A 18 7.19 0.80 -11.75
CA ARG A 18 6.52 -0.30 -12.43
C ARG A 18 7.17 -0.51 -13.80
N THR A 19 7.56 -1.75 -14.10
CA THR A 19 8.06 -2.12 -15.42
C THR A 19 7.01 -1.81 -16.50
N ARG A 20 7.41 -1.07 -17.56
CA ARG A 20 6.54 -0.69 -18.69
C ARG A 20 5.33 0.18 -18.32
N SER A 21 5.35 0.88 -17.18
CA SER A 21 4.32 1.85 -16.82
C SER A 21 4.95 3.21 -16.55
N ALA A 22 4.19 4.27 -16.81
CA ALA A 22 4.51 5.64 -16.42
C ALA A 22 4.18 5.94 -14.94
N LEU A 23 3.77 4.92 -14.18
CA LEU A 23 3.46 5.02 -12.77
C LEU A 23 4.56 4.38 -11.92
N SER A 24 4.65 4.82 -10.67
CA SER A 24 5.37 4.13 -9.61
C SER A 24 4.40 3.64 -8.54
N ASP A 25 4.68 2.48 -7.94
CA ASP A 25 4.06 2.10 -6.68
C ASP A 25 4.81 2.72 -5.52
N ARG A 26 4.10 3.19 -4.50
CA ARG A 26 4.68 3.73 -3.29
C ARG A 26 4.43 2.76 -2.15
N HIS A 27 5.50 2.21 -1.60
CA HIS A 27 5.50 1.21 -0.54
C HIS A 27 5.97 1.80 0.78
N ALA A 28 5.44 1.31 1.91
CA ALA A 28 5.79 1.78 3.24
C ALA A 28 6.70 0.78 3.97
N ALA A 29 7.63 1.31 4.77
CA ALA A 29 8.51 0.54 5.64
C ALA A 29 8.70 1.26 6.99
N ALA A 30 9.17 0.52 8.00
CA ALA A 30 9.40 1.04 9.35
C ALA A 30 10.62 1.99 9.40
N PRO A 31 10.58 3.08 10.19
CA PRO A 31 11.69 4.00 10.38
C PRO A 31 12.80 3.38 11.25
N PRO A 32 14.03 3.95 11.24
CA PRO A 32 14.44 5.09 10.43
C PRO A 32 14.65 4.70 8.95
N ARG A 33 14.59 5.70 8.05
CA ARG A 33 14.94 5.47 6.64
C ARG A 33 16.44 5.17 6.53
N PRO A 34 16.86 4.00 6.00
CA PRO A 34 18.26 3.70 5.79
C PRO A 34 18.90 4.57 4.71
N ALA A 35 20.21 4.41 4.50
CA ALA A 35 20.91 5.07 3.40
C ALA A 35 20.38 4.60 2.04
N ALA A 36 20.43 5.48 1.04
CA ALA A 36 20.10 5.12 -0.34
C ALA A 36 20.98 3.94 -0.82
N GLY A 37 20.38 3.03 -1.59
CA GLY A 37 21.03 1.78 -1.99
C GLY A 37 20.86 0.62 -1.01
N THR A 38 20.36 0.86 0.21
CA THR A 38 20.09 -0.20 1.18
C THR A 38 18.85 -0.99 0.78
N GLU A 39 18.91 -2.32 0.88
CA GLU A 39 17.75 -3.18 0.71
C GLU A 39 16.85 -3.17 1.96
N ILE A 40 15.55 -3.05 1.75
CA ILE A 40 14.54 -3.09 2.81
C ILE A 40 13.36 -3.98 2.39
N THR A 41 12.59 -4.40 3.39
CA THR A 41 11.31 -5.08 3.20
C THR A 41 10.17 -4.13 3.53
N ALA A 42 9.29 -3.85 2.57
CA ALA A 42 8.07 -3.08 2.83
C ALA A 42 7.05 -3.92 3.61
N PHE A 43 6.06 -3.25 4.21
CA PHE A 43 4.98 -3.93 4.94
C PHE A 43 4.17 -4.91 4.08
N CYS A 44 4.10 -4.70 2.76
CA CYS A 44 3.49 -5.65 1.85
C CYS A 44 4.36 -6.88 1.51
N GLY A 45 5.54 -7.01 2.13
CA GLY A 45 6.50 -8.09 1.89
C GLY A 45 7.42 -7.89 0.68
N ALA A 46 7.28 -6.77 -0.05
CA ALA A 46 8.14 -6.50 -1.21
C ALA A 46 9.57 -6.15 -0.75
N ILE A 47 10.56 -6.69 -1.46
CA ILE A 47 11.97 -6.31 -1.31
C ILE A 47 12.25 -5.15 -2.27
N LEU A 48 12.80 -4.06 -1.75
CA LEU A 48 13.09 -2.85 -2.50
C LEU A 48 14.39 -2.20 -2.03
N THR A 49 15.02 -1.45 -2.93
CA THR A 49 16.18 -0.62 -2.64
C THR A 49 15.73 0.79 -2.27
N VAL A 50 16.26 1.35 -1.18
CA VAL A 50 16.01 2.74 -0.78
C VAL A 50 16.52 3.69 -1.85
N ASN A 51 15.65 4.55 -2.36
CA ASN A 51 16.01 5.50 -3.40
C ASN A 51 16.84 6.67 -2.86
N THR A 52 17.48 7.40 -3.77
CA THR A 52 18.01 8.73 -3.49
C THR A 52 16.87 9.74 -3.31
N ASP A 53 17.16 10.89 -2.68
CA ASP A 53 16.15 11.93 -2.50
C ASP A 53 15.59 12.47 -3.82
N ALA A 54 16.46 12.68 -4.80
CA ALA A 54 16.07 13.11 -6.14
C ALA A 54 15.08 12.15 -6.81
N ALA A 55 15.31 10.84 -6.70
CA ALA A 55 14.42 9.83 -7.28
C ALA A 55 13.06 9.76 -6.56
N ARG A 56 13.00 10.08 -5.26
CA ARG A 56 11.73 10.14 -4.51
C ARG A 56 10.86 11.34 -4.91
N CYS A 57 11.51 12.44 -5.28
CA CYS A 57 10.87 13.70 -5.63
C CYS A 57 10.62 13.85 -7.14
N ASP A 58 10.81 12.80 -7.93
CA ASP A 58 10.54 12.81 -9.37
C ASP A 58 9.04 13.04 -9.65
N GLN A 59 8.72 14.22 -10.18
CA GLN A 59 7.35 14.63 -10.49
C GLN A 59 6.87 14.10 -11.85
N THR A 60 7.76 13.56 -12.68
CA THR A 60 7.40 13.05 -14.02
C THR A 60 6.69 11.71 -13.97
N ARG A 61 6.72 11.04 -12.81
CA ARG A 61 6.19 9.70 -12.60
C ARG A 61 5.22 9.68 -11.40
N PRO A 62 3.91 9.78 -11.63
CA PRO A 62 2.92 9.76 -10.55
C PRO A 62 3.04 8.50 -9.69
N GLN A 63 2.93 8.68 -8.37
CA GLN A 63 3.11 7.64 -7.37
C GLN A 63 1.76 7.16 -6.83
N VAL A 64 1.42 5.89 -7.07
CA VAL A 64 0.21 5.24 -6.56
C VAL A 64 0.55 4.50 -5.28
N THR A 65 -0.24 4.68 -4.22
CA THR A 65 0.04 4.01 -2.94
C THR A 65 -0.31 2.52 -3.03
N CYS A 66 0.62 1.65 -2.63
CA CYS A 66 0.35 0.22 -2.51
C CYS A 66 -0.78 -0.03 -1.49
N PRO A 67 -1.85 -0.74 -1.85
CA PRO A 67 -3.02 -0.90 -0.99
C PRO A 67 -2.70 -1.63 0.32
N THR A 68 -1.92 -2.71 0.28
CA THR A 68 -1.49 -3.42 1.50
C THR A 68 -0.67 -2.53 2.43
N CYS A 69 0.21 -1.69 1.88
CA CYS A 69 0.96 -0.72 2.68
C CYS A 69 0.04 0.38 3.25
N ALA A 70 -0.99 0.79 2.52
CA ALA A 70 -2.00 1.72 3.00
C ALA A 70 -2.82 1.13 4.16
N ASP A 71 -3.18 -0.14 4.09
CA ASP A 71 -3.91 -0.85 5.15
C ASP A 71 -3.04 -0.99 6.42
N HIS A 72 -1.76 -1.33 6.27
CA HIS A 72 -0.82 -1.31 7.40
C HIS A 72 -0.70 0.08 8.03
N ALA A 73 -0.55 1.13 7.21
CA ALA A 73 -0.51 2.51 7.69
C ALA A 73 -1.83 2.92 8.37
N TRP A 74 -2.97 2.38 7.94
CA TRP A 74 -4.26 2.60 8.56
C TRP A 74 -4.35 1.94 9.95
N ALA A 75 -3.90 0.69 10.06
CA ALA A 75 -3.87 -0.06 11.31
C ALA A 75 -2.90 0.55 12.34
N LEU A 76 -1.73 1.03 11.90
CA LEU A 76 -0.75 1.70 12.77
C LEU A 76 -1.31 2.97 13.43
N ARG A 77 -2.27 3.64 12.78
CA ARG A 77 -3.02 4.77 13.35
C ARG A 77 -4.09 4.37 14.39
N GLY A 78 -4.13 3.10 14.79
CA GLY A 78 -5.09 2.58 15.77
C GLY A 78 -6.50 2.38 15.20
N ASN A 79 -6.67 2.46 13.89
CA ASN A 79 -7.95 2.19 13.27
C ASN A 79 -8.14 0.69 13.04
N PRO A 80 -9.37 0.16 13.17
CA PRO A 80 -9.64 -1.24 12.85
C PRO A 80 -9.31 -1.50 11.38
N ALA A 81 -8.70 -2.66 11.11
CA ALA A 81 -8.45 -3.12 9.76
C ALA A 81 -9.78 -3.15 9.00
N ARG A 82 -9.78 -2.70 7.74
CA ARG A 82 -10.96 -2.86 6.88
C ARG A 82 -11.15 -4.37 6.68
N GLU A 83 -12.27 -4.92 7.15
CA GLU A 83 -12.61 -6.30 6.81
C GLU A 83 -12.57 -6.45 5.28
N PRO A 84 -11.92 -7.50 4.73
CA PRO A 84 -12.01 -7.77 3.31
C PRO A 84 -13.47 -8.02 2.97
N GLN A 85 -14.12 -7.12 2.23
CA GLN A 85 -15.54 -7.19 1.88
C GLN A 85 -15.89 -8.29 0.87
N ASN A 86 -15.15 -9.40 0.85
CA ASN A 86 -15.25 -10.37 -0.22
C ASN A 86 -15.49 -11.79 0.28
N GLU A 87 -16.54 -12.02 1.08
CA GLU A 87 -17.06 -13.40 1.27
C GLU A 87 -18.45 -13.52 1.94
N ARG A 88 -19.34 -12.53 1.82
CA ARG A 88 -20.73 -12.68 2.27
C ARG A 88 -21.73 -12.20 1.24
N SER A 89 -21.83 -12.90 0.10
CA SER A 89 -23.03 -12.84 -0.78
C SER A 89 -23.13 -13.98 -1.80
N ARG A 90 -22.42 -15.10 -1.62
CA ARG A 90 -22.55 -16.28 -2.50
C ARG A 90 -22.96 -17.54 -1.74
N THR A 91 -24.02 -17.42 -0.94
CA THR A 91 -24.83 -18.57 -0.54
C THR A 91 -26.28 -18.20 -0.78
N GLU A 92 -27.00 -19.13 -1.44
CA GLU A 92 -28.45 -19.11 -1.69
C GLU A 92 -28.95 -18.40 -2.95
N ARG A 93 -28.69 -19.03 -4.11
CA ARG A 93 -29.73 -19.16 -5.15
C ARG A 93 -29.75 -20.59 -5.66
N THR A 94 -30.32 -21.50 -4.88
CA THR A 94 -30.81 -22.79 -5.40
C THR A 94 -32.13 -22.53 -6.12
N PRO A 95 -32.25 -22.76 -7.44
CA PRO A 95 -33.53 -22.65 -8.11
C PRO A 95 -34.43 -23.84 -7.72
N PRO A 96 -35.74 -23.66 -7.49
CA PRO A 96 -36.63 -24.77 -7.22
C PRO A 96 -36.78 -25.65 -8.46
N ILE A 97 -36.42 -26.93 -8.32
CA ILE A 97 -36.65 -27.98 -9.31
C ILE A 97 -38.17 -28.11 -9.51
N ARG A 98 -38.67 -27.72 -10.70
CA ARG A 98 -40.04 -28.04 -11.12
C ARG A 98 -40.13 -29.56 -11.37
N LYS A 99 -40.86 -30.27 -10.51
CA LYS A 99 -41.32 -31.63 -10.80
C LYS A 99 -42.39 -31.55 -11.91
N ARG A 100 -42.24 -32.40 -12.92
CA ARG A 100 -43.22 -32.65 -13.99
C ARG A 100 -44.41 -33.44 -13.46
#